data_AF-A0A167RWD9-F1
#
_entry.id   AF-A0A167RWD9-F1
#
_cell.length_a   1.000
_cell.length_b   1.000
_cell.length_c   1.000
_cell.angle_alpha   90.00
_cell.angle_beta   90.00
_cell.angle_gamma   90.00
#
_symmetry.space_group_name_H-M   'P 1'
#
loop_
_entity.id
_entity.type
_entity.pdbx_description
1 polymer ?
#
loop_
_entity_poly.entity_id
_entity_poly.type
_entity_poly.pdbx_seq_one_letter_code
_entity_poly.pdbx_strand_id
1 'polypeptide(L)'
;MANSPSQSDKWVVGASPATSHHRHQTSLETVIDLSASAQAHAPLGPAQRQNAQHTFYSITQHFEEADAGAATTTGRHASYSRPRLIRNSYDYALSDTSRDIFLRAFFAALALDIEEASVVEPAWDEPSPAYHSAVLRAQAADSAAPVFTGTDERLSSLRGACLVRDRHRCVISRKYDMAECRRRLEQDQDEARDDDGVSFSQQTELSMLEVAHILPHSLMKTTTGTDMDPSRQAALTVLNMFDTGAAHLIDGVDIDRPRNALTLDSALHALFGAFDVYFEPVPDASPNTYRIKSFLPPLMTRTLGLPVTRTLFVTDTHTIDPPSPRLLAVHRAIAHILHLSGAGEYIDAVLRDMEGGSVVRADGSSELGRIMRLRFWGWIDEAVH
;
A
#
# COMPACT_ATOMS: atom_id res chain seq x y z
N MET A 1 43.50 21.15 53.63
CA MET A 1 44.04 20.59 52.37
C MET A 1 42.87 20.43 51.41
N ALA A 2 42.93 21.15 50.30
CA ALA A 2 41.91 21.16 49.26
C ALA A 2 41.89 19.84 48.50
N ASN A 3 40.71 19.34 48.15
CA ASN A 3 40.52 18.67 46.87
C ASN A 3 39.04 18.67 46.47
N SER A 4 38.83 19.11 45.22
CA SER A 4 37.59 19.31 44.51
C SER A 4 36.78 18.03 44.29
N PRO A 5 35.44 18.10 44.19
CA PRO A 5 34.65 17.03 43.59
C PRO A 5 34.52 17.24 42.07
N SER A 6 34.93 16.25 41.28
CA SER A 6 34.67 16.20 39.84
C SER A 6 33.20 15.85 39.59
N GLN A 7 32.47 16.76 38.95
CA GLN A 7 31.26 16.44 38.20
C GLN A 7 31.63 15.47 37.06
N SER A 8 30.93 14.35 36.99
CA SER A 8 30.78 13.59 35.75
C SER A 8 29.29 13.37 35.50
N ASP A 9 28.86 13.92 34.37
CA ASP A 9 27.49 14.03 33.92
C ASP A 9 26.80 12.69 33.70
N LYS A 10 25.51 12.69 34.09
CA LYS A 10 24.52 11.67 33.74
C LYS A 10 24.25 11.72 32.23
N TRP A 11 24.67 10.69 31.49
CA TRP A 11 24.10 10.40 30.18
C TRP A 11 22.86 9.53 30.37
N VAL A 12 21.69 10.15 30.29
CA VAL A 12 20.42 9.46 30.02
C VAL A 12 20.39 9.20 28.52
N VAL A 13 20.60 7.94 28.11
CA VAL A 13 20.35 7.52 26.73
C VAL A 13 18.85 7.30 26.59
N GLY A 14 18.14 8.35 26.17
CA GLY A 14 16.81 8.22 25.61
C GLY A 14 16.93 7.56 24.23
N ALA A 15 16.67 6.26 24.16
CA ALA A 15 16.45 5.60 22.89
C ALA A 15 15.03 5.96 22.40
N SER A 16 14.93 6.94 21.51
CA SER A 16 13.72 7.12 20.69
C SER A 16 13.62 5.95 19.71
N PRO A 17 12.51 5.19 19.68
CA PRO A 17 12.31 4.21 18.62
C PRO A 17 12.09 4.95 17.30
N ALA A 18 12.90 4.59 16.29
CA ALA A 18 12.82 5.13 14.95
C ALA A 18 11.43 4.87 14.34
N THR A 19 10.70 5.95 14.05
CA THR A 19 9.44 5.93 13.30
C THR A 19 9.73 5.78 11.80
N SER A 20 10.05 4.57 11.34
CA SER A 20 10.16 4.23 9.91
C SER A 20 8.94 3.45 9.38
N HIS A 21 7.99 3.09 10.25
CA HIS A 21 7.09 1.94 10.06
C HIS A 21 5.82 2.17 9.22
N HIS A 22 5.62 3.30 8.55
CA HIS A 22 4.36 3.61 7.83
C HIS A 22 4.49 4.10 6.38
N ARG A 23 5.70 4.09 5.79
CA ARG A 23 6.00 4.97 4.63
C ARG A 23 5.43 4.56 3.27
N HIS A 24 5.20 3.27 3.00
CA HIS A 24 4.64 2.84 1.70
C HIS A 24 3.11 2.91 1.67
N GLN A 25 2.47 2.92 2.85
CA GLN A 25 1.03 3.09 2.97
C GLN A 25 0.58 4.56 2.81
N THR A 26 1.48 5.52 2.97
CA THR A 26 1.19 6.96 2.83
C THR A 26 1.45 7.54 1.43
N SER A 27 1.87 6.75 0.43
CA SER A 27 2.20 7.31 -0.89
C SER A 27 1.72 6.44 -2.05
N LEU A 28 0.55 6.80 -2.61
CA LEU A 28 0.00 6.22 -3.85
C LEU A 28 -0.38 7.28 -4.91
N GLU A 29 -0.07 8.56 -4.70
CA GLU A 29 -0.74 9.66 -5.46
C GLU A 29 0.13 10.45 -6.44
N THR A 30 1.35 10.02 -6.82
CA THR A 30 2.20 10.85 -7.71
C THR A 30 2.49 10.28 -9.09
N VAL A 31 1.69 9.33 -9.56
CA VAL A 31 2.02 8.61 -10.80
C VAL A 31 0.97 8.69 -11.90
N ILE A 32 -0.33 8.80 -11.60
CA ILE A 32 -1.36 8.94 -12.64
C ILE A 32 -2.54 9.77 -12.10
N ASP A 33 -2.84 10.92 -12.72
CA ASP A 33 -4.06 11.69 -12.43
C ASP A 33 -5.22 11.13 -13.27
N LEU A 34 -6.04 10.29 -12.66
CA LEU A 34 -7.19 9.62 -13.28
C LEU A 34 -8.54 10.12 -12.72
N SER A 35 -8.54 11.27 -12.05
CA SER A 35 -9.68 11.83 -11.32
C SER A 35 -10.90 12.19 -12.20
N ALA A 36 -10.76 12.21 -13.52
CA ALA A 36 -11.79 12.67 -14.46
C ALA A 36 -12.98 11.70 -14.70
N SER A 37 -13.01 10.49 -14.13
CA SER A 37 -13.95 9.43 -14.58
C SER A 37 -14.98 8.95 -13.54
N ALA A 38 -15.23 9.71 -12.48
CA ALA A 38 -16.05 9.30 -11.33
C ALA A 38 -17.58 9.14 -11.57
N GLN A 39 -18.04 8.98 -12.81
CA GLN A 39 -19.45 8.72 -13.12
C GLN A 39 -19.71 7.24 -13.35
N ALA A 40 -20.80 6.72 -12.78
CA ALA A 40 -21.28 5.36 -12.96
C ALA A 40 -21.69 5.15 -14.43
N HIS A 41 -20.72 4.84 -15.27
CA HIS A 41 -20.98 4.52 -16.67
C HIS A 41 -21.51 3.10 -16.79
N ALA A 42 -22.45 2.89 -17.72
CA ALA A 42 -22.93 1.54 -18.05
C ALA A 42 -21.75 0.62 -18.42
N PRO A 43 -21.83 -0.69 -18.12
CA PRO A 43 -20.81 -1.65 -18.54
C PRO A 43 -20.55 -1.54 -20.05
N LEU A 44 -19.30 -1.72 -20.48
CA LEU A 44 -18.97 -1.73 -21.90
C LEU A 44 -19.65 -2.94 -22.56
N GLY A 45 -20.19 -2.74 -23.76
CA GLY A 45 -20.68 -3.85 -24.58
C GLY A 45 -19.51 -4.79 -24.96
N PRO A 46 -19.74 -6.09 -25.21
CA PRO A 46 -18.65 -7.05 -25.47
C PRO A 46 -17.71 -6.64 -26.61
N ALA A 47 -18.25 -6.17 -27.73
CA ALA A 47 -17.46 -5.71 -28.88
C ALA A 47 -16.66 -4.44 -28.56
N GLN A 48 -17.28 -3.49 -27.86
CA GLN A 48 -16.63 -2.25 -27.43
C GLN A 48 -15.47 -2.55 -26.46
N ARG A 49 -15.69 -3.43 -25.48
CA ARG A 49 -14.66 -3.87 -24.54
C ARG A 49 -13.49 -4.51 -25.27
N GLN A 50 -13.75 -5.47 -26.17
CA GLN A 50 -12.70 -6.16 -26.92
C GLN A 50 -11.83 -5.19 -27.72
N ASN A 51 -12.47 -4.23 -28.38
CA ASN A 51 -11.76 -3.26 -29.18
C ASN A 51 -10.98 -2.24 -28.32
N ALA A 52 -11.58 -1.75 -27.23
CA ALA A 52 -10.87 -0.89 -26.27
C ALA A 52 -9.66 -1.60 -25.66
N GLN A 53 -9.79 -2.88 -25.33
CA GLN A 53 -8.68 -3.74 -24.86
C GLN A 53 -7.57 -3.85 -25.92
N HIS A 54 -7.92 -4.11 -27.17
CA HIS A 54 -6.93 -4.22 -28.25
C HIS A 54 -6.13 -2.93 -28.41
N THR A 55 -6.81 -1.78 -28.50
CA THR A 55 -6.17 -0.46 -28.61
C THR A 55 -5.34 -0.14 -27.37
N PHE A 56 -5.85 -0.43 -26.17
CA PHE A 56 -5.11 -0.26 -24.91
C PHE A 56 -3.79 -1.05 -24.91
N TYR A 57 -3.83 -2.34 -25.25
CA TYR A 57 -2.62 -3.17 -25.28
C TYR A 57 -1.65 -2.71 -26.39
N SER A 58 -2.15 -2.29 -27.55
CA SER A 58 -1.30 -1.74 -28.62
C SER A 58 -0.55 -0.48 -28.17
N ILE A 59 -1.24 0.46 -27.51
CA ILE A 59 -0.62 1.70 -27.00
C ILE A 59 0.41 1.38 -25.90
N THR A 60 0.01 0.59 -24.90
CA THR A 60 0.92 0.26 -23.78
C THR A 60 2.14 -0.51 -24.25
N GLN A 61 1.99 -1.48 -25.15
CA GLN A 61 3.10 -2.22 -25.73
C GLN A 61 4.06 -1.30 -26.52
N HIS A 62 3.54 -0.39 -27.34
CA HIS A 62 4.39 0.55 -28.09
C HIS A 62 5.29 1.38 -27.18
N PHE A 63 4.74 1.94 -26.09
CA PHE A 63 5.52 2.72 -25.13
C PHE A 63 6.44 1.86 -24.26
N GLU A 64 6.06 0.61 -23.92
CA GLU A 64 6.96 -0.33 -23.23
C GLU A 64 8.20 -0.65 -24.07
N GLU A 65 8.05 -0.83 -25.39
CA GLU A 65 9.16 -1.08 -26.32
C GLU A 65 10.07 0.15 -26.47
N ALA A 66 9.48 1.35 -26.50
CA ALA A 66 10.23 2.61 -26.53
C ALA A 66 11.06 2.83 -25.25
N ASP A 67 10.49 2.55 -24.07
CA ASP A 67 11.20 2.62 -22.78
C ASP A 67 12.39 1.65 -22.74
N ALA A 68 12.22 0.43 -23.24
CA ALA A 68 13.28 -0.58 -23.28
C ALA A 68 14.47 -0.14 -24.16
N GLY A 69 14.22 0.61 -25.24
CA GLY A 69 15.28 1.19 -26.07
C GLY A 69 16.09 2.28 -25.35
N ALA A 70 15.42 3.13 -24.56
CA ALA A 70 16.05 4.27 -23.86
C ALA A 70 16.88 3.86 -22.62
N ALA A 71 16.49 2.78 -21.94
CA ALA A 71 17.13 2.28 -20.71
C ALA A 71 18.60 1.86 -20.89
N THR A 72 19.08 1.70 -22.12
CA THR A 72 20.49 1.40 -22.43
C THR A 72 21.45 2.58 -22.16
N THR A 73 20.94 3.78 -21.87
CA THR A 73 21.73 5.02 -21.87
C THR A 73 21.84 5.72 -20.50
N THR A 74 20.99 5.40 -19.53
CA THR A 74 20.96 6.12 -18.22
C THR A 74 21.00 5.16 -17.04
N GLY A 75 21.94 5.40 -16.14
CA GLY A 75 22.24 4.50 -15.01
C GLY A 75 21.13 4.42 -13.95
N ARG A 76 21.05 3.23 -13.36
CA ARG A 76 20.49 2.85 -12.04
C ARG A 76 18.99 3.08 -11.74
N HIS A 77 18.26 3.91 -12.48
CA HIS A 77 16.79 4.04 -12.35
C HIS A 77 15.99 3.24 -13.41
N ALA A 78 16.67 2.39 -14.16
CA ALA A 78 16.13 1.62 -15.28
C ALA A 78 15.10 0.50 -14.92
N SER A 79 14.63 0.38 -13.67
CA SER A 79 13.65 -0.65 -13.29
C SER A 79 12.19 -0.20 -13.38
N TYR A 80 11.91 1.11 -13.24
CA TYR A 80 10.55 1.62 -13.26
C TYR A 80 10.05 1.93 -14.68
N SER A 81 8.92 1.35 -15.07
CA SER A 81 8.24 1.63 -16.33
C SER A 81 6.79 2.07 -16.09
N ARG A 82 6.46 3.28 -16.56
CA ARG A 82 5.10 3.86 -16.50
C ARG A 82 4.10 3.06 -17.36
N PRO A 83 4.42 2.71 -18.63
CA PRO A 83 3.57 1.83 -19.43
C PRO A 83 3.27 0.50 -18.73
N ARG A 84 4.27 -0.14 -18.10
CA ARG A 84 4.04 -1.37 -17.31
C ARG A 84 3.15 -1.12 -16.10
N LEU A 85 3.29 0.00 -15.41
CA LEU A 85 2.40 0.34 -14.29
C LEU A 85 0.94 0.45 -14.76
N ILE A 86 0.71 1.17 -15.86
CA ILE A 86 -0.61 1.35 -16.47
C ILE A 86 -1.18 0.00 -16.90
N ARG A 87 -0.39 -0.81 -17.62
CA ARG A 87 -0.78 -2.15 -18.07
C ARG A 87 -1.12 -3.07 -16.89
N ASN A 88 -0.24 -3.16 -15.89
CA ASN A 88 -0.47 -3.98 -14.71
C ASN A 88 -1.70 -3.50 -13.93
N SER A 89 -1.99 -2.20 -13.89
CA SER A 89 -3.19 -1.66 -13.22
C SER A 89 -4.48 -2.19 -13.87
N TYR A 90 -4.49 -2.40 -15.19
CA TYR A 90 -5.57 -3.06 -15.89
C TYR A 90 -5.58 -4.59 -15.68
N ASP A 91 -4.42 -5.25 -15.82
CA ASP A 91 -4.32 -6.71 -15.76
C ASP A 91 -4.69 -7.26 -14.37
N TYR A 92 -4.37 -6.51 -13.30
CA TYR A 92 -4.68 -6.87 -11.91
C TYR A 92 -6.02 -6.32 -11.38
N ALA A 93 -6.83 -5.66 -12.22
CA ALA A 93 -8.20 -5.34 -11.86
C ALA A 93 -9.02 -6.64 -11.61
N LEU A 94 -9.79 -6.66 -10.52
CA LEU A 94 -10.40 -7.88 -9.99
C LEU A 94 -11.73 -8.26 -10.64
N SER A 95 -12.32 -7.37 -11.46
CA SER A 95 -13.58 -7.62 -12.14
C SER A 95 -13.63 -6.94 -13.51
N ASP A 96 -14.50 -7.43 -14.40
CA ASP A 96 -14.73 -6.77 -15.70
C ASP A 96 -15.30 -5.36 -15.54
N THR A 97 -16.11 -5.11 -14.51
CA THR A 97 -16.58 -3.76 -14.17
C THR A 97 -15.41 -2.85 -13.83
N SER A 98 -14.47 -3.31 -12.99
CA SER A 98 -13.28 -2.54 -12.63
C SER A 98 -12.41 -2.26 -13.86
N ARG A 99 -12.25 -3.26 -14.75
CA ARG A 99 -11.54 -3.12 -16.04
C ARG A 99 -12.21 -2.10 -16.97
N ASP A 100 -13.53 -2.10 -17.04
CA ASP A 100 -14.29 -1.13 -17.84
C ASP A 100 -14.11 0.29 -17.30
N ILE A 101 -14.14 0.48 -15.97
CA ILE A 101 -13.86 1.76 -15.31
C ILE A 101 -12.44 2.23 -15.67
N PHE A 102 -11.46 1.34 -15.58
CA PHE A 102 -10.08 1.63 -15.95
C PHE A 102 -9.96 2.06 -17.42
N LEU A 103 -10.54 1.29 -18.36
CA LEU A 103 -10.47 1.60 -19.78
C LEU A 103 -11.10 2.98 -20.08
N ARG A 104 -12.27 3.26 -19.51
CA ARG A 104 -12.90 4.58 -19.68
C ARG A 104 -11.99 5.70 -19.18
N ALA A 105 -11.38 5.53 -18.01
CA ALA A 105 -10.45 6.52 -17.46
C ALA A 105 -9.20 6.70 -18.33
N PHE A 106 -8.63 5.60 -18.84
CA PHE A 106 -7.46 5.62 -19.72
C PHE A 106 -7.74 6.36 -21.04
N PHE A 107 -8.83 6.02 -21.72
CA PHE A 107 -9.22 6.66 -22.98
C PHE A 107 -9.56 8.14 -22.76
N ALA A 108 -10.28 8.48 -21.69
CA ALA A 108 -10.56 9.87 -21.33
C ALA A 108 -9.28 10.68 -21.07
N ALA A 109 -8.31 10.11 -20.36
CA ALA A 109 -7.03 10.76 -20.07
C ALA A 109 -6.20 11.03 -21.35
N LEU A 110 -6.35 10.19 -22.37
CA LEU A 110 -5.71 10.37 -23.68
C LEU A 110 -6.56 11.18 -24.67
N ALA A 111 -7.75 11.63 -24.27
CA ALA A 111 -8.74 12.24 -25.14
C ALA A 111 -9.06 11.38 -26.39
N LEU A 112 -9.05 10.06 -26.22
CA LEU A 112 -9.42 9.09 -27.25
C LEU A 112 -10.88 8.70 -27.07
N ASP A 113 -11.59 8.53 -28.19
CA ASP A 113 -12.94 8.01 -28.15
C ASP A 113 -12.92 6.48 -28.00
N ILE A 114 -13.60 5.99 -26.96
CA ILE A 114 -13.77 4.56 -26.70
C ILE A 114 -14.84 3.93 -27.61
N GLU A 115 -15.68 4.74 -28.24
CA GLU A 115 -16.75 4.33 -29.16
C GLU A 115 -16.27 4.25 -30.62
N GLU A 116 -15.38 5.16 -31.06
CA GLU A 116 -14.81 5.16 -32.41
C GLU A 116 -13.53 4.34 -32.57
N ALA A 117 -12.98 3.79 -31.48
CA ALA A 117 -11.87 2.87 -31.57
C ALA A 117 -12.28 1.75 -32.56
N SER A 118 -11.74 1.81 -33.74
CA SER A 118 -11.93 0.91 -34.85
C SER A 118 -10.65 1.07 -35.63
N VAL A 119 -10.07 -0.07 -36.01
CA VAL A 119 -8.77 -0.23 -36.68
C VAL A 119 -8.27 1.02 -37.40
N VAL A 120 -7.55 1.86 -36.68
CA VAL A 120 -6.64 2.86 -37.25
C VAL A 120 -5.34 2.63 -36.51
N GLU A 121 -4.35 2.07 -37.20
CA GLU A 121 -2.97 2.17 -36.72
C GLU A 121 -2.68 3.67 -36.55
N PRO A 122 -2.39 4.15 -35.32
CA PRO A 122 -2.11 5.56 -35.14
C PRO A 122 -0.80 5.86 -35.88
N ALA A 123 -0.87 6.73 -36.88
CA ALA A 123 0.31 7.34 -37.46
C ALA A 123 0.97 8.19 -36.37
N TRP A 124 2.06 7.68 -35.79
CA TRP A 124 2.85 8.37 -34.78
C TRP A 124 3.72 9.46 -35.42
N ASP A 125 3.11 10.58 -35.81
CA ASP A 125 3.86 11.79 -36.17
C ASP A 125 3.76 12.81 -35.02
N GLU A 126 4.92 13.14 -34.43
CA GLU A 126 5.29 14.17 -33.43
C GLU A 126 4.29 14.61 -32.33
N PRO A 127 4.76 14.80 -31.06
CA PRO A 127 3.89 15.11 -29.94
C PRO A 127 3.19 16.48 -30.08
N SER A 128 1.86 16.47 -30.02
CA SER A 128 1.06 17.69 -30.08
C SER A 128 1.22 18.55 -28.81
N PRO A 129 1.09 19.89 -28.91
CA PRO A 129 1.22 20.84 -27.79
C PRO A 129 0.26 20.62 -26.60
N ALA A 130 -0.73 19.73 -26.73
CA ALA A 130 -1.69 19.41 -25.67
C ALA A 130 -1.02 18.78 -24.43
N TYR A 131 0.08 18.03 -24.61
CA TYR A 131 0.87 17.42 -23.55
C TYR A 131 1.40 18.42 -22.52
N HIS A 132 1.75 19.64 -22.95
CA HIS A 132 2.25 20.69 -22.05
C HIS A 132 1.13 21.39 -21.26
N SER A 133 -0.10 21.42 -21.78
CA SER A 133 -1.21 22.15 -21.17
C SER A 133 -1.91 21.39 -20.03
N ALA A 134 -1.85 20.05 -20.05
CA ALA A 134 -2.37 19.20 -18.97
C ALA A 134 -1.48 19.27 -17.71
N VAL A 135 -0.16 19.41 -17.89
CA VAL A 135 0.82 19.53 -16.79
C VAL A 135 0.73 20.88 -16.07
N LEU A 136 0.31 21.95 -16.76
CA LEU A 136 0.18 23.30 -16.22
C LEU A 136 -1.16 23.54 -15.48
N ARG A 137 -2.21 22.79 -15.82
CA ARG A 137 -3.53 22.92 -15.16
C ARG A 137 -3.60 22.30 -13.76
N ALA A 138 -2.67 21.40 -13.43
CA ALA A 138 -2.50 20.82 -12.10
C ALA A 138 -1.79 21.75 -11.09
N GLN A 139 -1.52 23.02 -11.42
CA GLN A 139 -0.59 23.89 -10.67
C GLN A 139 -1.22 25.07 -9.93
N ALA A 140 -2.49 25.00 -9.53
CA ALA A 140 -3.10 26.10 -8.75
C ALA A 140 -4.10 25.62 -7.69
N ALA A 141 -3.71 25.62 -6.41
CA ALA A 141 -4.50 26.10 -5.26
C ALA A 141 -3.79 25.83 -3.92
N ASP A 142 -4.02 26.74 -2.97
CA ASP A 142 -3.24 27.05 -1.77
C ASP A 142 -3.62 26.31 -0.46
N SER A 143 -2.58 26.14 0.36
CA SER A 143 -2.42 26.07 1.83
C SER A 143 -3.56 25.87 2.86
N ALA A 144 -3.36 24.89 3.77
CA ALA A 144 -3.27 24.99 5.26
C ALA A 144 -3.79 23.72 6.00
N ALA A 145 -2.97 23.15 6.91
CA ALA A 145 -3.19 21.86 7.63
C ALA A 145 -4.00 22.01 8.95
N PRO A 146 -4.74 20.98 9.46
CA PRO A 146 -4.13 19.83 10.18
C PRO A 146 -4.88 18.46 10.12
N VAL A 147 -4.33 17.50 10.90
CA VAL A 147 -4.39 16.03 10.93
C VAL A 147 -5.70 15.40 11.50
N PHE A 148 -6.19 14.31 10.88
CA PHE A 148 -7.15 13.37 11.47
C PHE A 148 -6.43 12.11 11.99
N THR A 149 -6.25 12.01 13.30
CA THR A 149 -5.85 10.78 14.02
C THR A 149 -7.12 10.05 14.45
N GLY A 150 -7.23 8.75 14.14
CA GLY A 150 -8.25 7.91 14.77
C GLY A 150 -8.07 8.00 16.29
N THR A 151 -9.13 8.26 17.03
CA THR A 151 -9.08 8.37 18.51
C THR A 151 -8.42 7.11 19.08
N ASP A 152 -7.41 7.26 19.95
CA ASP A 152 -6.61 6.15 20.50
C ASP A 152 -7.45 4.96 21.01
N GLU A 153 -8.65 5.23 21.50
CA GLU A 153 -9.63 4.23 21.96
C GLU A 153 -10.13 3.30 20.84
N ARG A 154 -10.33 3.81 19.62
CA ARG A 154 -10.75 3.01 18.46
C ARG A 154 -9.64 2.08 18.00
N LEU A 155 -8.41 2.58 17.94
CA LEU A 155 -7.23 1.79 17.58
C LEU A 155 -6.95 0.71 18.63
N SER A 156 -7.12 1.03 19.91
CA SER A 156 -7.01 0.07 21.01
C SER A 156 -8.08 -1.02 20.90
N SER A 157 -9.34 -0.64 20.62
CA SER A 157 -10.46 -1.58 20.44
C SER A 157 -10.24 -2.51 19.24
N LEU A 158 -9.82 -1.97 18.10
CA LEU A 158 -9.45 -2.75 16.92
C LEU A 158 -8.32 -3.73 17.25
N ARG A 159 -7.29 -3.27 17.95
CA ARG A 159 -6.16 -4.12 18.35
C ARG A 159 -6.62 -5.30 19.20
N GLY A 160 -7.43 -5.04 20.22
CA GLY A 160 -7.98 -6.09 21.08
C GLY A 160 -8.81 -7.11 20.30
N ALA A 161 -9.71 -6.64 19.41
CA ALA A 161 -10.55 -7.51 18.59
C ALA A 161 -9.72 -8.40 17.65
N CYS A 162 -8.70 -7.84 16.97
CA CYS A 162 -7.82 -8.60 16.09
C CYS A 162 -6.99 -9.64 16.84
N LEU A 163 -6.42 -9.28 18.00
CA LEU A 163 -5.67 -10.23 18.83
C LEU A 163 -6.54 -11.40 19.28
N VAL A 164 -7.77 -11.14 19.75
CA VAL A 164 -8.71 -12.21 20.13
C VAL A 164 -9.08 -13.08 18.93
N ARG A 165 -9.44 -12.47 17.80
CA ARG A 165 -9.78 -13.20 16.56
C ARG A 165 -8.63 -14.09 16.12
N ASP A 166 -7.42 -13.56 16.14
CA ASP A 166 -6.22 -14.23 15.64
C ASP A 166 -5.55 -15.12 16.70
N ARG A 167 -6.24 -15.37 17.83
CA ARG A 167 -5.81 -16.24 18.92
C ARG A 167 -4.40 -15.87 19.40
N HIS A 168 -4.22 -14.56 19.61
CA HIS A 168 -2.99 -13.89 20.02
C HIS A 168 -1.75 -14.34 19.24
N ARG A 169 -1.90 -14.59 17.95
CA ARG A 169 -0.80 -15.03 17.08
C ARG A 169 -0.69 -14.17 15.85
N CYS A 170 0.55 -14.02 15.37
CA CYS A 170 0.78 -13.56 14.01
C CYS A 170 0.07 -14.53 13.03
N VAL A 171 -0.77 -14.00 12.14
CA VAL A 171 -1.54 -14.85 11.22
C VAL A 171 -0.65 -15.60 10.20
N ILE A 172 0.59 -15.14 9.99
CA ILE A 172 1.55 -15.72 9.05
C ILE A 172 2.53 -16.65 9.77
N SER A 173 3.35 -16.13 10.70
CA SER A 173 4.41 -16.87 11.39
C SER A 173 3.87 -17.79 12.48
N ARG A 174 2.65 -17.52 13.00
CA ARG A 174 2.01 -18.18 14.16
C ARG A 174 2.74 -17.97 15.48
N LYS A 175 3.73 -17.08 15.53
CA LYS A 175 4.35 -16.66 16.79
C LYS A 175 3.30 -16.02 17.69
N TYR A 176 3.35 -16.37 18.97
CA TYR A 176 2.39 -15.94 19.97
C TYR A 176 2.77 -14.57 20.55
N ASP A 177 1.77 -13.81 20.98
CA ASP A 177 1.96 -12.48 21.55
C ASP A 177 2.71 -12.56 22.88
N MET A 178 3.87 -11.91 22.92
CA MET A 178 4.73 -11.92 24.10
C MET A 178 4.08 -11.21 25.29
N ALA A 179 3.27 -10.16 25.07
CA ALA A 179 2.61 -9.44 26.14
C ALA A 179 1.50 -10.29 26.78
N GLU A 180 0.69 -10.97 25.96
CA GLU A 180 -0.34 -11.90 26.44
C GLU A 180 0.26 -13.12 27.14
N CYS A 181 1.35 -13.68 26.60
CA CYS A 181 2.08 -14.78 27.26
C CYS A 181 2.57 -14.36 28.65
N ARG A 182 3.22 -13.20 28.76
CA ARG A 182 3.66 -12.63 30.04
C ARG A 182 2.48 -12.46 31.01
N ARG A 183 1.39 -11.85 30.54
CA ARG A 183 0.18 -11.59 31.35
C ARG A 183 -0.41 -12.88 31.92
N ARG A 184 -0.50 -13.95 31.12
CA ARG A 184 -1.00 -15.25 31.58
C ARG A 184 -0.03 -15.96 32.53
N LEU A 185 1.28 -15.89 32.27
CA LEU A 185 2.30 -16.44 33.19
C LEU A 185 2.30 -15.74 34.55
N GLU A 186 2.09 -14.42 34.58
CA GLU A 186 1.97 -13.66 35.83
C GLU A 186 0.74 -14.07 36.66
N GLN A 187 -0.34 -14.52 36.00
CA GLN A 187 -1.59 -14.92 36.64
C GLN A 187 -1.60 -16.41 37.04
N ASP A 188 -1.21 -17.29 36.12
CA ASP A 188 -1.41 -18.74 36.21
C ASP A 188 -0.09 -19.53 36.36
N GLN A 189 1.06 -18.85 36.30
CA GLN A 189 2.39 -19.45 36.46
C GLN A 189 2.59 -20.65 35.50
N ASP A 190 3.00 -21.80 36.02
CA ASP A 190 3.27 -23.01 35.21
C ASP A 190 2.02 -23.63 34.58
N GLU A 191 0.82 -23.24 35.03
CA GLU A 191 -0.46 -23.66 34.45
C GLU A 191 -0.93 -22.76 33.31
N ALA A 192 -0.21 -21.67 33.00
CA ALA A 192 -0.54 -20.80 31.90
C ALA A 192 -0.51 -21.56 30.56
N ARG A 193 -1.58 -21.37 29.77
CA ARG A 193 -1.76 -21.96 28.45
C ARG A 193 -2.06 -20.89 27.40
N ASP A 194 -1.71 -21.18 26.16
CA ASP A 194 -2.13 -20.38 25.01
C ASP A 194 -3.63 -20.58 24.69
N ASP A 195 -4.14 -19.88 23.68
CA ASP A 195 -5.55 -19.99 23.27
C ASP A 195 -5.96 -21.38 22.78
N ASP A 196 -5.02 -22.29 22.50
CA ASP A 196 -5.27 -23.69 22.11
C ASP A 196 -5.10 -24.67 23.27
N GLY A 197 -4.81 -24.18 24.48
CA GLY A 197 -4.57 -25.01 25.65
C GLY A 197 -3.17 -25.60 25.73
N VAL A 198 -2.22 -25.15 24.88
CA VAL A 198 -0.82 -25.60 24.90
C VAL A 198 -0.07 -24.86 26.01
N SER A 199 0.76 -25.59 26.76
CA SER A 199 1.60 -25.01 27.81
C SER A 199 2.69 -24.11 27.27
N PHE A 200 2.85 -22.92 27.84
CA PHE A 200 3.98 -22.04 27.51
C PHE A 200 5.34 -22.64 27.89
N SER A 201 5.39 -23.63 28.79
CA SER A 201 6.61 -24.39 29.09
C SER A 201 7.05 -25.31 27.94
N GLN A 202 6.18 -25.57 26.96
CA GLN A 202 6.46 -26.34 25.75
C GLN A 202 6.68 -25.39 24.57
N GLN A 203 7.95 -25.05 24.30
CA GLN A 203 8.46 -24.31 23.12
C GLN A 203 7.41 -23.45 22.37
N THR A 204 7.02 -22.33 22.97
CA THR A 204 6.22 -21.32 22.28
C THR A 204 7.15 -20.29 21.62
N GLU A 205 7.09 -20.16 20.30
CA GLU A 205 7.77 -19.04 19.63
C GLU A 205 7.01 -17.74 19.91
N LEU A 206 7.68 -16.76 20.49
CA LEU A 206 7.09 -15.49 20.91
C LEU A 206 7.52 -14.34 19.99
N SER A 207 6.63 -13.35 19.84
CA SER A 207 6.96 -12.08 19.21
C SER A 207 6.13 -10.95 19.81
N MET A 208 6.58 -9.71 19.62
CA MET A 208 5.70 -8.56 19.71
C MET A 208 4.76 -8.57 18.51
N LEU A 209 3.45 -8.46 18.77
CA LEU A 209 2.44 -8.38 17.72
C LEU A 209 1.85 -6.97 17.59
N GLU A 210 1.59 -6.63 16.34
CA GLU A 210 1.03 -5.37 15.88
C GLU A 210 -0.21 -5.67 15.02
N VAL A 211 -1.09 -4.68 14.91
CA VAL A 211 -2.27 -4.80 14.05
C VAL A 211 -2.08 -3.89 12.85
N ALA A 212 -2.06 -4.52 11.68
CA ALA A 212 -1.83 -3.90 10.40
C ALA A 212 -3.16 -3.74 9.66
N HIS A 213 -3.48 -2.53 9.19
CA HIS A 213 -4.57 -2.36 8.24
C HIS A 213 -4.19 -2.98 6.88
N ILE A 214 -5.15 -3.63 6.22
CA ILE A 214 -5.00 -4.21 4.89
C ILE A 214 -4.95 -3.09 3.85
N LEU A 215 -5.93 -2.19 3.89
CA LEU A 215 -5.92 -0.93 3.15
C LEU A 215 -5.72 0.24 4.13
N PRO A 216 -4.77 1.15 3.85
CA PRO A 216 -4.35 2.16 4.81
C PRO A 216 -5.33 3.32 4.98
N HIS A 217 -5.27 3.97 6.15
CA HIS A 217 -6.05 5.17 6.49
C HIS A 217 -5.85 6.35 5.55
N SER A 218 -4.68 6.47 4.94
CA SER A 218 -4.35 7.51 3.97
C SER A 218 -5.40 7.62 2.85
N LEU A 219 -6.00 6.49 2.43
CA LEU A 219 -7.05 6.45 1.41
C LEU A 219 -8.35 7.17 1.80
N MET A 220 -8.60 7.36 3.11
CA MET A 220 -9.82 7.97 3.63
C MET A 220 -9.56 9.28 4.37
N LYS A 221 -8.34 9.80 4.35
CA LYS A 221 -8.01 11.07 4.97
C LYS A 221 -8.64 12.21 4.15
N THR A 222 -9.56 12.95 4.74
CA THR A 222 -10.09 14.19 4.16
C THR A 222 -9.23 15.37 4.60
N THR A 223 -8.71 16.15 3.66
CA THR A 223 -8.27 17.52 3.96
C THR A 223 -9.53 18.34 4.28
N THR A 224 -9.53 19.07 5.39
CA THR A 224 -10.73 19.71 5.93
C THR A 224 -11.25 20.83 5.01
N GLY A 225 -12.21 20.47 4.18
CA GLY A 225 -13.11 21.34 3.44
C GLY A 225 -14.40 20.56 3.21
N THR A 226 -15.54 21.25 3.16
CA THR A 226 -16.85 20.61 2.94
C THR A 226 -17.00 19.97 1.55
N ASP A 227 -16.00 20.13 0.68
CA ASP A 227 -15.85 19.41 -0.58
C ASP A 227 -14.92 18.21 -0.42
N MET A 228 -15.22 17.13 -1.14
CA MET A 228 -14.30 16.01 -1.27
C MET A 228 -12.95 16.48 -1.84
N ASP A 229 -11.88 16.28 -1.07
CA ASP A 229 -10.52 16.55 -1.53
C ASP A 229 -10.25 15.78 -2.85
N PRO A 230 -9.76 16.45 -3.92
CA PRO A 230 -9.36 15.80 -5.16
C PRO A 230 -8.44 14.58 -4.99
N SER A 231 -7.57 14.60 -3.98
CA SER A 231 -6.70 13.46 -3.63
C SER A 231 -7.51 12.22 -3.24
N ARG A 232 -8.45 12.39 -2.29
CA ARG A 232 -9.38 11.35 -1.85
C ARG A 232 -10.24 10.85 -3.00
N GLN A 233 -10.75 11.74 -3.84
CA GLN A 233 -11.53 11.34 -5.02
C GLN A 233 -10.67 10.51 -6.00
N ALA A 234 -9.41 10.89 -6.23
CA ALA A 234 -8.49 10.13 -7.06
C ALA A 234 -8.22 8.74 -6.45
N ALA A 235 -7.91 8.67 -5.15
CA ALA A 235 -7.69 7.41 -4.43
C ALA A 235 -8.90 6.46 -4.51
N LEU A 236 -10.11 6.99 -4.32
CA LEU A 236 -11.36 6.23 -4.45
C LEU A 236 -11.59 5.76 -5.90
N THR A 237 -11.27 6.60 -6.87
CA THR A 237 -11.39 6.25 -8.30
C THR A 237 -10.43 5.12 -8.66
N VAL A 238 -9.17 5.21 -8.25
CA VAL A 238 -8.16 4.15 -8.42
C VAL A 238 -8.59 2.86 -7.72
N LEU A 239 -9.12 2.95 -6.50
CA LEU A 239 -9.63 1.78 -5.79
C LEU A 239 -10.77 1.09 -6.56
N ASN A 240 -11.67 1.86 -7.19
CA ASN A 240 -12.74 1.31 -8.03
C ASN A 240 -12.23 0.71 -9.35
N MET A 241 -11.07 1.13 -9.86
CA MET A 241 -10.39 0.50 -10.99
C MET A 241 -9.79 -0.87 -10.64
N PHE A 242 -9.51 -1.12 -9.36
CA PHE A 242 -9.08 -2.43 -8.88
C PHE A 242 -10.27 -3.29 -8.49
N ASP A 243 -11.15 -2.79 -7.63
CA ASP A 243 -12.31 -3.52 -7.13
C ASP A 243 -13.47 -2.55 -6.87
N THR A 244 -14.45 -2.54 -7.78
CA THR A 244 -15.60 -1.65 -7.69
C THR A 244 -16.36 -1.87 -6.38
N GLY A 245 -16.54 -0.80 -5.61
CA GLY A 245 -17.24 -0.84 -4.33
C GLY A 245 -16.40 -1.32 -3.13
N ALA A 246 -15.10 -1.58 -3.31
CA ALA A 246 -14.19 -1.87 -2.19
C ALA A 246 -14.09 -0.68 -1.22
N ALA A 247 -14.23 0.55 -1.72
CA ALA A 247 -14.25 1.77 -0.91
C ALA A 247 -15.32 1.71 0.20
N HIS A 248 -16.50 1.16 -0.08
CA HIS A 248 -17.58 1.04 0.90
C HIS A 248 -17.26 0.07 2.04
N LEU A 249 -16.26 -0.80 1.88
CA LEU A 249 -15.84 -1.73 2.93
C LEU A 249 -14.97 -1.04 4.00
N ILE A 250 -14.48 0.17 3.72
CA ILE A 250 -13.55 0.91 4.56
C ILE A 250 -13.95 2.39 4.71
N ASP A 251 -15.21 2.74 4.44
CA ASP A 251 -15.66 4.14 4.51
C ASP A 251 -15.95 4.57 5.96
N GLY A 252 -15.61 5.82 6.28
CA GLY A 252 -15.87 6.44 7.57
C GLY A 252 -15.38 5.61 8.76
N VAL A 253 -16.32 5.08 9.55
CA VAL A 253 -16.00 4.26 10.74
C VAL A 253 -15.55 2.84 10.39
N ASP A 254 -15.86 2.37 9.18
CA ASP A 254 -15.60 0.98 8.77
C ASP A 254 -14.12 0.73 8.46
N ILE A 255 -13.31 1.79 8.32
CA ILE A 255 -11.86 1.67 8.13
C ILE A 255 -11.16 0.96 9.28
N ASP A 256 -11.67 1.12 10.51
CA ASP A 256 -11.15 0.52 11.74
C ASP A 256 -11.87 -0.78 12.11
N ARG A 257 -12.54 -1.43 11.14
CA ARG A 257 -13.13 -2.74 11.39
C ARG A 257 -12.09 -3.85 11.28
N PRO A 258 -12.22 -4.93 12.08
CA PRO A 258 -11.34 -6.10 11.99
C PRO A 258 -11.23 -6.71 10.58
N ARG A 259 -12.26 -6.58 9.74
CA ARG A 259 -12.21 -7.02 8.33
C ARG A 259 -11.12 -6.34 7.49
N ASN A 260 -10.69 -5.14 7.86
CA ASN A 260 -9.62 -4.39 7.22
C ASN A 260 -8.29 -4.53 8.00
N ALA A 261 -8.13 -5.52 8.89
CA ALA A 261 -6.93 -5.59 9.72
C ALA A 261 -6.45 -7.03 10.00
N LEU A 262 -5.14 -7.17 10.22
CA LEU A 262 -4.43 -8.42 10.50
C LEU A 262 -3.52 -8.27 11.71
N THR A 263 -3.40 -9.32 12.53
CA THR A 263 -2.36 -9.41 13.56
C THR A 263 -1.06 -9.95 12.94
N LEU A 264 0.01 -9.17 12.98
CA LEU A 264 1.31 -9.50 12.42
C LEU A 264 2.42 -9.28 13.45
N ASP A 265 3.53 -10.03 13.35
CA ASP A 265 4.74 -9.62 14.06
C ASP A 265 5.39 -8.41 13.38
N SER A 266 6.21 -7.66 14.11
CA SER A 266 6.76 -6.38 13.65
C SER A 266 7.49 -6.47 12.29
N ALA A 267 8.20 -7.57 12.02
CA ALA A 267 8.90 -7.74 10.75
C ALA A 267 7.92 -7.97 9.59
N LEU A 268 6.95 -8.86 9.77
CA LEU A 268 5.93 -9.12 8.76
C LEU A 268 4.96 -7.95 8.59
N HIS A 269 4.69 -7.16 9.63
CA HIS A 269 3.91 -5.94 9.53
C HIS A 269 4.59 -4.93 8.60
N ALA A 270 5.89 -4.67 8.81
CA ALA A 270 6.65 -3.76 7.96
C ALA A 270 6.61 -4.20 6.48
N LEU A 271 6.86 -5.49 6.22
CA LEU A 271 6.88 -6.05 4.87
C LEU A 271 5.49 -6.10 4.22
N PHE A 272 4.44 -6.37 4.99
CA PHE A 272 3.07 -6.33 4.49
C PHE A 272 2.64 -4.89 4.13
N GLY A 273 3.00 -3.92 4.98
CA GLY A 273 2.79 -2.49 4.70
C GLY A 273 3.59 -1.98 3.50
N ALA A 274 4.76 -2.55 3.25
CA ALA A 274 5.59 -2.28 2.07
C ALA A 274 5.14 -3.01 0.79
N PHE A 275 4.07 -3.81 0.86
CA PHE A 275 3.60 -4.67 -0.24
C PHE A 275 4.62 -5.74 -0.69
N ASP A 276 5.61 -6.05 0.14
CA ASP A 276 6.59 -7.12 -0.12
C ASP A 276 6.05 -8.51 0.22
N VAL A 277 5.02 -8.58 1.07
CA VAL A 277 4.31 -9.81 1.46
C VAL A 277 2.84 -9.68 1.07
N TYR A 278 2.30 -10.71 0.42
CA TYR A 278 0.91 -10.72 -0.06
C TYR A 278 0.23 -12.08 0.10
N PHE A 279 -1.10 -12.07 0.05
CA PHE A 279 -1.96 -13.23 0.31
C PHE A 279 -2.60 -13.70 -1.00
N GLU A 280 -2.19 -14.86 -1.51
CA GLU A 280 -2.77 -15.48 -2.70
C GLU A 280 -3.86 -16.48 -2.29
N PRO A 281 -5.14 -16.31 -2.69
CA PRO A 281 -6.18 -17.25 -2.33
C PRO A 281 -5.87 -18.64 -2.89
N VAL A 282 -6.11 -19.68 -2.11
CA VAL A 282 -5.97 -21.06 -2.58
C VAL A 282 -7.31 -21.51 -3.17
N PRO A 283 -7.39 -21.78 -4.50
CA PRO A 283 -8.62 -22.29 -5.11
C PRO A 283 -9.06 -23.59 -4.44
N ASP A 284 -10.37 -23.78 -4.29
CA ASP A 284 -11.00 -24.99 -3.75
C ASP A 284 -10.60 -25.38 -2.31
N ALA A 285 -9.90 -24.51 -1.58
CA ALA A 285 -9.59 -24.68 -0.17
C ALA A 285 -10.70 -24.13 0.74
N SER A 286 -10.56 -24.36 2.05
CA SER A 286 -11.45 -23.76 3.06
C SER A 286 -11.49 -22.23 2.92
N PRO A 287 -12.62 -21.57 3.23
CA PRO A 287 -12.71 -20.11 3.24
C PRO A 287 -11.58 -19.46 4.03
N ASN A 288 -11.13 -18.28 3.61
CA ASN A 288 -10.01 -17.54 4.21
C ASN A 288 -8.68 -18.34 4.26
N THR A 289 -8.44 -19.20 3.27
CA THR A 289 -7.15 -19.89 3.10
C THR A 289 -6.31 -19.26 2.01
N TYR A 290 -5.07 -18.93 2.37
CA TYR A 290 -4.14 -18.22 1.50
C TYR A 290 -2.78 -18.90 1.48
N ARG A 291 -2.17 -18.94 0.31
CA ARG A 291 -0.74 -19.13 0.14
C ARG A 291 -0.08 -17.76 0.23
N ILE A 292 0.66 -17.54 1.31
CA ILE A 292 1.31 -16.28 1.62
C ILE A 292 2.70 -16.31 1.02
N LYS A 293 3.04 -15.27 0.24
CA LYS A 293 4.26 -15.20 -0.57
C LYS A 293 4.91 -13.83 -0.39
N SER A 294 6.13 -13.70 -0.88
CA SER A 294 6.85 -12.43 -0.90
C SER A 294 7.57 -12.19 -2.22
N PHE A 295 7.86 -10.92 -2.50
CA PHE A 295 8.75 -10.50 -3.60
C PHE A 295 10.21 -10.38 -3.19
N LEU A 296 10.52 -10.67 -1.91
CA LEU A 296 11.86 -10.61 -1.37
C LEU A 296 12.81 -11.66 -1.97
N PRO A 297 14.14 -11.41 -1.93
CA PRO A 297 15.14 -12.39 -2.34
C PRO A 297 15.00 -13.74 -1.62
N PRO A 298 15.41 -14.86 -2.25
CA PRO A 298 15.18 -16.22 -1.72
C PRO A 298 15.67 -16.45 -0.29
N LEU A 299 16.80 -15.85 0.09
CA LEU A 299 17.34 -15.96 1.45
C LEU A 299 16.40 -15.33 2.48
N MET A 300 15.91 -14.12 2.24
CA MET A 300 15.00 -13.41 3.14
C MET A 300 13.65 -14.13 3.24
N THR A 301 13.12 -14.55 2.09
CA THR A 301 11.88 -15.32 2.00
C THR A 301 11.94 -16.60 2.84
N ARG A 302 13.06 -17.34 2.79
CA ARG A 302 13.27 -18.53 3.63
C ARG A 302 13.35 -18.18 5.12
N THR A 303 14.07 -17.12 5.49
CA THR A 303 14.20 -16.69 6.90
C THR A 303 12.86 -16.31 7.52
N LEU A 304 11.92 -15.80 6.72
CA LEU A 304 10.56 -15.48 7.15
C LEU A 304 9.62 -16.71 7.18
N GLY A 305 10.11 -17.88 6.78
CA GLY A 305 9.28 -19.09 6.66
C GLY A 305 8.28 -19.03 5.50
N LEU A 306 8.56 -18.23 4.47
CA LEU A 306 7.71 -18.08 3.29
C LEU A 306 8.25 -18.89 2.09
N PRO A 307 7.38 -19.32 1.15
CA PRO A 307 5.92 -19.22 1.21
C PRO A 307 5.30 -20.20 2.20
N VAL A 308 4.14 -19.86 2.76
CA VAL A 308 3.39 -20.71 3.70
C VAL A 308 1.90 -20.67 3.40
N THR A 309 1.19 -21.78 3.59
CA THR A 309 -0.27 -21.81 3.47
C THR A 309 -0.91 -21.66 4.85
N ARG A 310 -1.85 -20.71 4.99
CA ARG A 310 -2.57 -20.46 6.24
C ARG A 310 -4.06 -20.31 5.97
N THR A 311 -4.87 -21.00 6.76
CA THR A 311 -6.26 -20.63 7.00
C THR A 311 -6.28 -19.58 8.11
N LEU A 312 -6.80 -18.40 7.82
CA LEU A 312 -6.90 -17.32 8.80
C LEU A 312 -7.98 -17.66 9.83
N PHE A 313 -7.76 -17.22 11.06
CA PHE A 313 -8.66 -17.55 12.16
C PHE A 313 -10.00 -16.82 12.02
N VAL A 314 -11.05 -17.50 12.46
CA VAL A 314 -12.41 -16.97 12.56
C VAL A 314 -12.88 -17.30 13.97
N THR A 315 -13.56 -16.37 14.63
CA THR A 315 -14.15 -16.62 15.95
C THR A 315 -15.34 -17.56 15.80
N ASP A 316 -15.51 -18.52 16.73
CA ASP A 316 -16.63 -19.48 16.68
C ASP A 316 -18.00 -18.79 16.69
N THR A 317 -18.09 -17.64 17.37
CA THR A 317 -19.31 -16.84 17.45
C THR A 317 -19.53 -15.95 16.25
N HIS A 318 -18.54 -15.81 15.36
CA HIS A 318 -18.53 -14.88 14.22
C HIS A 318 -18.85 -13.42 14.60
N THR A 319 -18.59 -13.04 15.86
CA THR A 319 -18.83 -11.68 16.36
C THR A 319 -17.74 -10.69 15.95
N ILE A 320 -16.53 -11.20 15.72
CA ILE A 320 -15.41 -10.43 15.19
C ILE A 320 -15.21 -10.81 13.72
N ASP A 321 -15.31 -9.82 12.84
CA ASP A 321 -15.19 -10.00 11.40
C ASP A 321 -13.84 -10.65 11.03
N PRO A 322 -13.84 -11.68 10.16
CA PRO A 322 -12.60 -12.18 9.56
C PRO A 322 -12.00 -11.15 8.59
N PRO A 323 -10.69 -11.23 8.30
CA PRO A 323 -10.07 -10.42 7.27
C PRO A 323 -10.81 -10.57 5.94
N SER A 324 -11.11 -9.45 5.28
CA SER A 324 -11.90 -9.44 4.05
C SER A 324 -11.10 -10.02 2.88
N PRO A 325 -11.59 -11.08 2.19
CA PRO A 325 -10.94 -11.60 1.00
C PRO A 325 -10.80 -10.56 -0.11
N ARG A 326 -11.78 -9.65 -0.24
CA ARG A 326 -11.74 -8.57 -1.24
C ARG A 326 -10.61 -7.58 -0.95
N LEU A 327 -10.47 -7.15 0.31
CA LEU A 327 -9.40 -6.21 0.69
C LEU A 327 -8.02 -6.84 0.52
N LEU A 328 -7.85 -8.12 0.88
CA LEU A 328 -6.62 -8.86 0.63
C LEU A 328 -6.32 -9.01 -0.86
N ALA A 329 -7.33 -9.22 -1.70
CA ALA A 329 -7.16 -9.29 -3.15
C ALA A 329 -6.74 -7.94 -3.75
N VAL A 330 -7.30 -6.82 -3.26
CA VAL A 330 -6.86 -5.46 -3.64
C VAL A 330 -5.41 -5.23 -3.20
N HIS A 331 -5.06 -5.54 -1.95
CA HIS A 331 -3.67 -5.42 -1.47
C HIS A 331 -2.71 -6.23 -2.33
N ARG A 332 -3.04 -7.49 -2.65
CA ARG A 332 -2.26 -8.34 -3.56
C ARG A 332 -2.12 -7.71 -4.96
N ALA A 333 -3.20 -7.17 -5.52
CA ALA A 333 -3.16 -6.51 -6.83
C ALA A 333 -2.17 -5.35 -6.81
N ILE A 334 -2.25 -4.47 -5.81
CA ILE A 334 -1.32 -3.34 -5.63
C ILE A 334 0.12 -3.84 -5.48
N ALA A 335 0.35 -4.89 -4.67
CA ALA A 335 1.67 -5.47 -4.50
C ALA A 335 2.30 -5.95 -5.81
N HIS A 336 1.53 -6.66 -6.63
CA HIS A 336 1.98 -7.11 -7.94
C HIS A 336 2.24 -5.93 -8.90
N ILE A 337 1.36 -4.93 -8.92
CA ILE A 337 1.51 -3.74 -9.76
C ILE A 337 2.82 -3.02 -9.41
N LEU A 338 3.04 -2.71 -8.13
CA LEU A 338 4.23 -2.01 -7.66
C LEU A 338 5.52 -2.76 -7.97
N HIS A 339 5.51 -4.09 -7.77
CA HIS A 339 6.67 -4.93 -8.03
C HIS A 339 6.96 -5.07 -9.53
N LEU A 340 5.97 -5.47 -10.33
CA LEU A 340 6.16 -5.78 -11.76
C LEU A 340 6.43 -4.53 -12.61
N SER A 341 5.97 -3.36 -12.18
CA SER A 341 6.30 -2.11 -12.85
C SER A 341 7.62 -1.49 -12.39
N GLY A 342 8.21 -1.96 -11.28
CA GLY A 342 9.34 -1.31 -10.61
C GLY A 342 8.97 -0.03 -9.84
N ALA A 343 7.68 0.27 -9.68
CA ALA A 343 7.23 1.50 -9.01
C ALA A 343 7.54 1.49 -7.51
N GLY A 344 7.49 0.32 -6.86
CA GLY A 344 7.84 0.20 -5.43
C GLY A 344 9.28 0.66 -5.18
N GLU A 345 10.25 0.09 -5.90
CA GLU A 345 11.67 0.46 -5.78
C GLU A 345 11.91 1.95 -6.09
N TYR A 346 11.20 2.49 -7.08
CA TYR A 346 11.28 3.89 -7.45
C TYR A 346 10.79 4.81 -6.32
N ILE A 347 9.62 4.51 -5.74
CA ILE A 347 9.07 5.26 -4.59
C ILE A 347 10.07 5.21 -3.43
N ASP A 348 10.65 4.05 -3.14
CA ASP A 348 11.60 3.87 -2.04
C ASP A 348 12.90 4.64 -2.26
N ALA A 349 13.38 4.71 -3.49
CA ALA A 349 14.53 5.54 -3.84
C ALA A 349 14.22 7.03 -3.59
N VAL A 350 13.06 7.51 -4.05
CA VAL A 350 12.64 8.90 -3.82
C VAL A 350 12.52 9.21 -2.33
N LEU A 351 11.89 8.32 -1.54
CA LEU A 351 11.73 8.53 -0.09
C LEU A 351 13.08 8.51 0.65
N ARG A 352 14.00 7.58 0.31
CA ARG A 352 15.36 7.56 0.90
C ARG A 352 16.13 8.84 0.62
N ASP A 353 15.99 9.39 -0.59
CA ASP A 353 16.65 10.65 -0.96
C ASP A 353 16.10 11.84 -0.19
N MET A 354 14.83 11.76 0.25
CA MET A 354 14.19 12.78 1.06
C MET A 354 14.65 12.76 2.53
N GLU A 355 14.92 11.57 3.08
CA GLU A 355 15.34 11.37 4.47
C GLU A 355 16.83 11.64 4.70
N GLY A 356 17.65 11.45 3.67
CA GLY A 356 19.10 11.67 3.71
C GLY A 356 19.54 13.14 3.83
N GLY A 357 18.60 14.07 4.12
CA GLY A 357 18.87 15.45 4.51
C GLY A 357 20.00 16.13 3.73
N SER A 358 19.69 16.73 2.57
CA SER A 358 20.62 17.59 1.83
C SER A 358 21.85 16.88 1.23
N VAL A 359 21.67 15.74 0.56
CA VAL A 359 22.66 15.28 -0.42
C VAL A 359 22.01 15.29 -1.79
N VAL A 360 22.05 16.45 -2.44
CA VAL A 360 22.07 16.48 -3.90
C VAL A 360 23.25 15.59 -4.29
N ARG A 361 22.95 14.41 -4.84
CA ARG A 361 24.02 13.52 -5.28
C ARG A 361 24.82 14.27 -6.34
N ALA A 362 26.15 14.26 -6.21
CA ALA A 362 27.05 14.98 -7.09
C ALA A 362 26.96 14.49 -8.56
N ASP A 363 26.34 13.33 -8.79
CA ASP A 363 26.07 12.74 -10.10
C ASP A 363 24.76 13.23 -10.75
N GLY A 364 24.00 14.11 -10.09
CA GLY A 364 22.75 14.66 -10.61
C GLY A 364 21.55 13.71 -10.58
N SER A 365 21.67 12.54 -9.95
CA SER A 365 20.59 11.53 -9.88
C SER A 365 19.48 11.83 -8.88
N SER A 366 19.60 12.90 -8.09
CA SER A 366 18.58 13.30 -7.12
C SER A 366 17.36 13.89 -7.82
N GLU A 367 16.17 13.36 -7.54
CA GLU A 367 14.86 13.83 -8.03
C GLU A 367 14.39 15.13 -7.35
N LEU A 368 15.26 16.14 -7.28
CA LEU A 368 15.05 17.41 -6.56
C LEU A 368 13.73 18.10 -6.94
N GLY A 369 13.38 18.08 -8.23
CA GLY A 369 12.13 18.68 -8.72
C GLY A 369 10.86 17.98 -8.20
N ARG A 370 10.94 16.69 -7.83
CA ARG A 370 9.83 15.95 -7.20
C ARG A 370 9.86 16.07 -5.68
N ILE A 371 11.05 16.04 -5.07
CA ILE A 371 11.24 16.26 -3.63
C ILE A 371 10.71 17.64 -3.21
N MET A 372 11.03 18.68 -3.99
CA MET A 372 10.51 20.03 -3.76
C MET A 372 8.99 20.06 -3.88
N ARG A 373 8.40 19.42 -4.92
CA ARG A 373 6.94 19.32 -5.06
C ARG A 373 6.30 18.67 -3.84
N LEU A 374 6.78 17.50 -3.39
CA LEU A 374 6.23 16.81 -2.21
C LEU A 374 6.31 17.65 -0.92
N ARG A 375 7.38 18.44 -0.73
CA ARG A 375 7.50 19.40 0.39
C ARG A 375 6.52 20.56 0.26
N PHE A 376 6.37 21.13 -0.93
CA PHE A 376 5.45 22.25 -1.18
C PHE A 376 3.98 21.88 -0.96
N TRP A 377 3.60 20.61 -1.13
CA TRP A 377 2.22 20.13 -0.93
C TRP A 377 1.90 19.69 0.51
N GLY A 378 2.77 19.93 1.49
CA GLY A 378 2.49 19.69 2.91
C GLY A 378 2.50 18.20 3.33
N TRP A 379 3.13 17.33 2.54
CA TRP A 379 3.28 15.90 2.88
C TRP A 379 4.41 15.63 3.88
N ILE A 380 5.15 16.68 4.28
CA ILE A 380 6.25 16.63 5.24
C ILE A 380 6.07 17.79 6.22
N ASP A 381 5.95 17.48 7.51
CA ASP A 381 6.10 18.48 8.58
C ASP A 381 7.57 18.89 8.67
N GLU A 382 7.84 20.19 8.76
CA GLU A 382 9.14 20.68 9.20
C GLU A 382 9.37 20.23 10.64
N ALA A 383 10.28 19.28 10.85
CA ALA A 383 10.99 19.22 12.13
C ALA A 383 11.88 20.47 12.21
N VAL A 384 11.32 21.57 12.72
CA VAL A 384 12.10 22.72 13.15
C VAL A 384 12.79 22.35 14.46
N HIS A 385 14.06 21.96 14.31
CA HIS A 385 15.14 21.84 15.30
C HIS A 385 15.05 20.81 16.42
#